data_AF-A0A0F2PVA4-F1
#
_entry.id   AF-A0A0F2PVA4-F1
#
_cell.length_a   1.000
_cell.length_b   1.000
_cell.length_c   1.000
_cell.angle_alpha   90.00
_cell.angle_beta   90.00
_cell.angle_gamma   90.00
#
_symmetry.space_group_name_H-M   'P 1'
#
loop_
_entity.id
_entity.type
_entity.pdbx_description
1 polymer ?
#
loop_
_entity_poly.entity_id
_entity_poly.type
_entity_poly.pdbx_seq_one_letter_code
_entity_poly.pdbx_strand_id
1 'polypeptide(L)'
;MELFHKLGDKAREIGGKARDIGENIGEKAKGVGGKALEITKRSGELIEITKLKYEISRLEKEMENNLSGLGLLVYQKYRGTEGQDEEIERLCKSTVKLEEDIKAAEAEIAKLSPKPPFCPDCKVELPQGGKFCSYCGKEILKDEEV
;
A
#
# COMPACT_ATOMS: atom_id res chain seq x y z
N MET A 1 -46.61 21.87 2.05
CA MET A 1 -46.12 21.89 3.44
C MET A 1 -45.94 20.50 4.07
N GLU A 2 -46.27 19.38 3.41
CA GLU A 2 -46.17 18.03 4.03
C GLU A 2 -44.82 17.31 3.86
N LEU A 3 -43.93 17.81 3.00
CA LEU A 3 -42.64 17.16 2.73
C LEU A 3 -41.60 17.41 3.83
N PHE A 4 -41.68 18.58 4.49
CA PHE A 4 -40.75 18.98 5.54
C PHE A 4 -41.02 18.27 6.88
N HIS A 5 -42.28 17.93 7.18
CA HIS A 5 -42.63 17.16 8.38
C HIS A 5 -42.12 15.71 8.30
N LYS A 6 -42.29 15.04 7.14
CA LYS A 6 -41.78 13.67 6.92
C LYS A 6 -40.25 13.56 7.00
N LEU A 7 -39.53 14.64 6.71
CA LEU A 7 -38.07 14.67 6.81
C LEU A 7 -37.59 14.75 8.27
N GLY A 8 -38.30 15.51 9.11
CA GLY A 8 -38.00 15.68 10.53
C GLY A 8 -38.21 14.42 11.36
N ASP A 9 -39.27 13.67 11.07
CA ASP A 9 -39.58 12.43 11.79
C ASP A 9 -38.57 11.32 11.47
N LYS A 10 -38.11 11.25 10.21
CA LYS A 10 -37.07 10.30 9.79
C LYS A 10 -35.69 10.62 10.38
N ALA A 11 -35.38 11.89 10.59
CA ALA A 11 -34.14 12.32 11.24
C ALA A 11 -34.09 11.93 12.74
N ARG A 12 -35.24 11.99 13.45
CA ARG A 12 -35.33 11.51 14.84
C ARG A 12 -35.15 10.00 14.97
N GLU A 13 -35.71 9.22 14.04
CA GLU A 13 -35.56 7.75 14.05
C GLU A 13 -34.10 7.31 13.81
N ILE A 14 -33.41 7.97 12.88
CA ILE A 14 -31.99 7.71 12.59
C ILE A 14 -31.11 8.13 13.78
N GLY A 15 -31.42 9.27 14.42
CA GLY A 15 -30.70 9.74 15.61
C GLY A 15 -30.84 8.80 16.82
N GLY A 16 -32.02 8.19 17.01
CA GLY A 16 -32.24 7.17 18.05
C GLY A 16 -31.39 5.92 17.83
N LYS A 17 -31.37 5.38 16.60
CA LYS A 17 -30.58 4.19 16.25
C LYS A 17 -29.07 4.39 16.40
N ALA A 18 -28.56 5.59 16.16
CA ALA A 18 -27.14 5.90 16.33
C ALA A 18 -26.71 5.87 17.81
N ARG A 19 -27.60 6.22 18.74
CA ARG A 19 -27.31 6.25 20.18
C ARG A 19 -27.19 4.85 20.78
N ASP A 20 -28.07 3.93 20.37
CA ASP A 20 -28.06 2.53 20.83
C ASP A 20 -26.82 1.75 20.33
N ILE A 21 -26.29 2.12 19.16
CA ILE A 21 -25.04 1.57 18.62
C ILE A 21 -23.83 2.07 19.42
N GLY A 22 -23.83 3.35 19.82
CA GLY A 22 -22.77 3.95 20.62
C GLY A 22 -22.63 3.32 22.01
N GLU A 23 -23.76 3.05 22.68
CA GLU A 23 -23.76 2.43 24.01
C GLU A 23 -23.31 0.95 23.96
N ASN A 24 -23.72 0.18 22.95
CA ASN A 24 -23.30 -1.23 22.79
C ASN A 24 -21.83 -1.43 22.36
N ILE A 25 -21.25 -0.47 21.62
CA ILE A 25 -19.84 -0.49 21.24
C ILE A 25 -18.94 -0.14 22.44
N GLY A 26 -19.38 0.80 23.28
CA GLY A 26 -18.66 1.22 24.49
C GLY A 26 -18.50 0.11 25.53
N GLU A 27 -19.50 -0.75 25.69
CA GLU A 27 -19.42 -1.87 26.64
C GLU A 27 -18.60 -3.07 26.11
N LYS A 28 -18.64 -3.36 24.79
CA LYS A 28 -17.83 -4.44 24.19
C LYS A 28 -16.35 -4.08 24.01
N ALA A 29 -16.00 -2.80 23.95
CA ALA A 29 -14.61 -2.34 23.81
C ALA A 29 -13.76 -2.56 25.09
N LYS A 30 -14.39 -2.68 26.27
CA LYS A 30 -13.67 -2.89 27.55
C LYS A 30 -12.97 -4.25 27.65
N GLY A 31 -13.31 -5.23 26.81
CA GLY A 31 -12.72 -6.58 26.81
C GLY A 31 -11.58 -6.82 25.81
N VAL A 32 -11.17 -5.82 25.03
CA VAL A 32 -10.26 -5.99 23.87
C VAL A 32 -8.99 -5.14 24.00
N GLY A 33 -8.47 -4.98 25.22
CA GLY A 33 -7.29 -4.13 25.50
C GLY A 33 -5.99 -4.61 24.82
N GLY A 34 -5.83 -5.91 24.60
CA GLY A 34 -4.60 -6.47 23.99
C GLY A 34 -4.57 -6.41 22.46
N LYS A 35 -5.71 -6.53 21.78
CA LYS A 35 -5.78 -6.61 20.31
C LYS A 35 -5.96 -5.24 19.65
N ALA A 36 -6.41 -4.22 20.39
CA ALA A 36 -6.58 -2.87 19.85
C ALA A 36 -5.23 -2.24 19.45
N LEU A 37 -4.18 -2.44 20.25
CA LEU A 37 -2.84 -1.89 19.99
C LEU A 37 -2.18 -2.49 18.74
N GLU A 38 -2.33 -3.80 18.51
CA GLU A 38 -1.82 -4.46 17.30
C GLU A 38 -2.60 -4.06 16.04
N ILE A 39 -3.91 -3.90 16.15
CA ILE A 39 -4.74 -3.43 15.03
C ILE A 39 -4.34 -1.99 14.64
N THR A 40 -4.06 -1.11 15.61
CA THR A 40 -3.59 0.25 15.32
C THR A 40 -2.20 0.27 14.68
N LYS A 41 -1.25 -0.55 15.18
CA LYS A 41 0.11 -0.66 14.60
C LYS A 41 0.08 -1.19 13.16
N ARG A 42 -0.63 -2.30 12.91
CA ARG A 42 -0.81 -2.86 11.56
C ARG A 42 -1.52 -1.87 10.62
N SER A 43 -2.44 -1.06 11.14
CA SER A 43 -3.10 -0.02 10.34
C SER A 43 -2.11 1.09 9.92
N GLY A 44 -1.15 1.44 10.78
CA GLY A 44 -0.09 2.40 10.47
C GLY A 44 0.85 1.90 9.37
N GLU A 45 1.32 0.67 9.48
CA GLU A 45 2.21 0.02 8.50
C GLU A 45 1.54 -0.09 7.12
N LEU A 46 0.25 -0.44 7.06
CA LEU A 46 -0.49 -0.51 5.80
C LEU A 46 -0.63 0.86 5.10
N ILE A 47 -0.84 1.93 5.88
CA ILE A 47 -0.88 3.29 5.36
C ILE A 47 0.50 3.69 4.79
N GLU A 48 1.57 3.35 5.51
CA GLU A 48 2.94 3.64 5.09
C GLU A 48 3.32 2.89 3.81
N ILE A 49 3.00 1.59 3.71
CA ILE A 49 3.15 0.81 2.48
C ILE A 49 2.37 1.44 1.32
N THR A 50 1.14 1.89 1.55
CA THR A 50 0.31 2.52 0.50
C THR A 50 0.94 3.84 0.01
N LYS A 51 1.49 4.65 0.93
CA LYS A 51 2.21 5.88 0.58
C LYS A 51 3.45 5.59 -0.25
N LEU A 52 4.28 4.64 0.17
CA LEU A 52 5.48 4.22 -0.56
C LEU A 52 5.14 3.70 -1.96
N LYS A 53 4.07 2.91 -2.11
CA LYS A 53 3.60 2.45 -3.43
C LYS A 53 3.17 3.59 -4.34
N TYR A 54 2.48 4.59 -3.79
CA TYR A 54 2.11 5.78 -4.55
C TYR A 54 3.35 6.58 -4.98
N GLU A 55 4.33 6.71 -4.09
CA GLU A 55 5.60 7.36 -4.39
C GLU A 55 6.38 6.64 -5.49
N ILE A 56 6.50 5.31 -5.43
CA ILE A 56 7.10 4.49 -6.50
C ILE A 56 6.40 4.76 -7.83
N SER A 57 5.07 4.69 -7.87
CA SER A 57 4.32 4.93 -9.11
C SER A 57 4.56 6.32 -9.70
N ARG A 58 4.73 7.34 -8.85
CA ARG A 58 5.10 8.69 -9.29
C ARG A 58 6.53 8.73 -9.86
N LEU A 59 7.50 8.13 -9.16
CA LEU A 59 8.90 8.09 -9.58
C LEU A 59 9.06 7.31 -10.90
N GLU A 60 8.37 6.19 -11.05
CA GLU A 60 8.32 5.40 -12.29
C GLU A 60 7.78 6.24 -13.45
N LYS A 61 6.75 7.04 -13.23
CA LYS A 61 6.21 7.93 -14.27
C LYS A 61 7.20 9.02 -14.67
N GLU A 62 7.92 9.59 -13.70
CA GLU A 62 8.99 10.55 -13.97
C GLU A 62 10.12 9.92 -14.77
N MET A 63 10.52 8.70 -14.42
CA MET A 63 11.52 7.91 -15.14
C MET A 63 11.09 7.62 -16.58
N GLU A 64 9.84 7.21 -16.80
CA GLU A 64 9.27 6.98 -18.14
C GLU A 64 9.32 8.25 -19.00
N ASN A 65 9.02 9.41 -18.41
CA ASN A 65 9.11 10.70 -19.09
C ASN A 65 10.57 11.04 -19.47
N ASN A 66 11.52 10.81 -18.56
CA ASN A 66 12.96 11.02 -18.84
C ASN A 66 13.43 10.11 -19.98
N LEU A 67 13.08 8.83 -19.96
CA LEU A 67 13.45 7.87 -21.01
C LEU A 67 12.84 8.25 -22.37
N SER A 68 11.59 8.71 -22.37
CA SER A 68 10.93 9.22 -23.57
C SER A 68 11.63 10.48 -24.11
N GLY A 69 12.01 11.41 -23.23
CA GLY A 69 12.79 12.60 -23.58
C GLY A 69 14.18 12.26 -24.13
N LEU A 70 14.89 11.32 -23.50
CA LEU A 70 16.17 10.80 -23.98
C LEU A 70 16.05 10.24 -25.40
N GLY A 71 15.03 9.43 -25.67
CA GLY A 71 14.77 8.90 -27.01
C GLY A 71 14.61 10.00 -28.07
N LEU A 72 13.89 11.07 -27.73
CA LEU A 72 13.73 12.23 -28.60
C LEU A 72 15.07 12.95 -28.85
N LEU A 73 15.84 13.23 -27.81
CA LEU A 73 17.12 13.94 -27.91
C LEU A 73 18.16 13.16 -28.71
N VAL A 74 18.25 11.84 -28.49
CA VAL A 74 19.12 10.95 -29.26
C VAL A 74 18.70 10.92 -30.73
N TYR A 75 17.40 10.88 -31.01
CA TYR A 75 16.90 10.95 -32.38
C TYR A 75 17.20 12.30 -33.04
N GLN A 76 17.06 13.41 -32.33
CA GLN A 76 17.44 14.75 -32.83
C GLN A 76 18.93 14.82 -33.16
N LYS A 77 19.78 14.24 -32.30
CA LYS A 77 21.22 14.13 -32.52
C LYS A 77 21.55 13.30 -33.76
N TYR A 78 20.88 12.15 -33.94
CA TYR A 78 21.00 11.33 -35.14
C TYR A 78 20.61 12.09 -36.42
N ARG A 79 19.63 13.00 -36.34
CA ARG A 79 19.21 13.86 -37.45
C ARG A 79 20.15 15.04 -37.73
N GLY A 80 21.26 15.17 -37.01
CA GLY A 80 22.24 16.24 -37.18
C GLY A 80 21.91 17.52 -36.43
N THR A 81 21.02 17.46 -35.43
CA THR A 81 20.87 18.55 -34.47
C THR A 81 22.03 18.43 -33.47
N GLU A 82 22.69 19.54 -33.15
CA GLU A 82 23.77 19.58 -32.16
C GLU A 82 23.28 20.24 -30.86
N GLY A 83 24.05 20.09 -29.78
CA GLY A 83 23.79 20.75 -28.49
C GLY A 83 22.86 20.00 -27.53
N GLN A 84 22.52 18.74 -27.78
CA GLN A 84 21.68 17.93 -26.87
C GLN A 84 22.47 17.26 -25.74
N ASP A 85 23.80 17.25 -25.79
CA ASP A 85 24.63 16.41 -24.91
C ASP A 85 24.47 16.74 -23.42
N GLU A 86 24.38 18.03 -23.07
CA GLU A 86 24.15 18.45 -21.68
C GLU A 86 22.78 18.01 -21.17
N GLU A 87 21.75 18.10 -22.01
CA GLU A 87 20.39 17.69 -21.66
C GLU A 87 20.27 16.17 -21.56
N ILE A 88 20.92 15.43 -22.46
CA ILE A 88 21.04 13.96 -22.39
C ILE A 88 21.72 13.56 -21.08
N GLU A 89 22.85 14.18 -20.73
CA GLU A 89 23.56 13.87 -19.49
C GLU A 89 22.71 14.19 -18.26
N ARG A 90 21.99 15.32 -18.27
CA ARG A 90 21.06 15.70 -17.20
C ARG A 90 19.96 14.66 -17.01
N LEU A 91 19.28 14.27 -18.09
CA LEU A 91 18.22 13.27 -18.02
C LEU A 91 18.75 11.90 -17.57
N CYS A 92 19.91 11.47 -18.04
CA CYS A 92 20.55 10.23 -17.58
C CYS A 92 20.84 10.26 -16.07
N LYS A 93 21.45 11.33 -15.55
CA LYS A 93 21.73 11.48 -14.11
C LYS A 93 20.44 11.50 -13.30
N SER A 94 19.42 12.19 -13.79
CA SER A 94 18.11 12.21 -13.13
C SER A 94 17.46 10.83 -13.12
N THR A 95 17.53 10.07 -14.22
CA THR A 95 16.99 8.71 -14.32
C THR A 95 17.68 7.75 -13.34
N VAL A 96 19.02 7.79 -13.26
CA VAL A 96 19.77 6.96 -12.28
C VAL A 96 19.33 7.25 -10.86
N LYS A 97 19.13 8.52 -10.51
CA LYS A 97 18.65 8.90 -9.18
C LYS A 97 17.24 8.37 -8.90
N LEU A 98 16.33 8.46 -9.88
CA LEU A 98 14.98 7.91 -9.75
C LEU A 98 14.99 6.39 -9.54
N GLU A 99 15.87 5.66 -10.23
CA GLU A 99 16.07 4.21 -10.01
C GLU A 99 16.54 3.91 -8.58
N GLU A 100 17.48 4.71 -8.06
CA GLU A 100 17.95 4.58 -6.67
C GLU A 100 16.82 4.85 -5.66
N ASP A 101 16.03 5.90 -5.87
CA ASP A 101 14.90 6.28 -5.01
C ASP A 101 13.79 5.21 -5.02
N ILE A 102 13.47 4.65 -6.20
CA ILE A 102 12.51 3.53 -6.33
C ILE A 102 13.01 2.33 -5.56
N LYS A 103 14.27 1.95 -5.74
CA LYS A 103 14.87 0.80 -5.06
C LYS A 103 14.89 0.98 -3.53
N ALA A 104 15.12 2.20 -3.05
CA ALA A 104 15.04 2.52 -1.64
C ALA A 104 13.61 2.36 -1.11
N ALA A 105 12.61 2.89 -1.82
CA ALA A 105 11.21 2.75 -1.43
C ALA A 105 10.73 1.29 -1.44
N GLU A 106 11.14 0.49 -2.43
CA GLU A 106 10.87 -0.96 -2.48
C GLU A 106 11.49 -1.70 -1.28
N ALA A 107 12.72 -1.34 -0.90
CA ALA A 107 13.38 -1.91 0.26
C ALA A 107 12.65 -1.57 1.57
N GLU A 108 12.09 -0.36 1.71
CA GLU A 108 11.26 0.00 2.87
C GLU A 108 9.94 -0.78 2.88
N ILE A 109 9.27 -0.95 1.73
CA ILE A 109 8.07 -1.81 1.64
C ILE A 109 8.41 -3.24 2.05
N ALA A 110 9.56 -3.78 1.65
CA ALA A 110 9.97 -5.13 1.99
C ALA A 110 10.22 -5.33 3.50
N LYS A 111 10.61 -4.26 4.23
CA LYS A 111 10.75 -4.29 5.70
C LYS A 111 9.40 -4.24 6.40
N LEU A 112 8.45 -3.49 5.86
CA LEU A 112 7.11 -3.32 6.43
C LEU A 112 6.15 -4.46 6.05
N SER A 113 6.40 -5.15 4.94
CA SER A 113 5.55 -6.23 4.46
C SER A 113 5.85 -7.53 5.21
N PRO A 114 4.83 -8.21 5.78
CA PRO A 114 5.04 -9.49 6.43
C PRO A 114 5.49 -10.52 5.39
N LYS A 115 6.61 -11.21 5.67
CA LYS A 115 7.08 -12.28 4.79
C LYS A 115 6.02 -13.39 4.72
N PRO A 116 5.65 -13.86 3.53
CA PRO A 116 4.72 -14.98 3.42
C PRO A 116 5.34 -16.21 4.08
N PRO A 117 4.57 -16.97 4.89
CA PRO A 117 5.07 -18.20 5.48
C PRO A 117 5.39 -19.21 4.37
N PHE A 118 6.44 -20.01 4.55
CA PHE A 118 6.74 -21.13 3.68
C PHE A 118 6.18 -22.42 4.26
N CYS A 119 5.78 -23.36 3.39
CA CYS A 119 5.48 -24.70 3.85
C CYS A 119 6.77 -25.40 4.33
N PRO A 120 6.81 -25.97 5.55
CA PRO A 120 8.00 -26.66 6.07
C PRO A 120 8.36 -27.93 5.28
N ASP A 121 7.44 -28.44 4.46
CA ASP A 121 7.58 -29.72 3.77
C ASP A 121 7.86 -29.55 2.28
N CYS A 122 6.94 -28.90 1.56
CA CYS A 122 7.10 -28.68 0.13
C CYS A 122 7.82 -27.38 -0.23
N LYS A 123 8.14 -26.54 0.77
CA LYS A 123 8.87 -25.26 0.62
C LYS A 123 8.22 -24.25 -0.32
N VAL A 124 6.92 -24.37 -0.57
CA VAL A 124 6.15 -23.41 -1.37
C VAL A 124 5.71 -22.24 -0.48
N GLU A 125 5.71 -21.02 -1.02
CA GLU A 125 5.15 -19.83 -0.36
C GLU A 125 3.65 -19.99 -0.15
N LEU A 126 3.17 -19.63 1.04
CA LEU A 126 1.79 -19.76 1.42
C LEU A 126 1.13 -18.40 1.62
N PRO A 127 -0.16 -18.28 1.26
CA PRO A 127 -0.94 -17.11 1.62
C PRO A 127 -1.01 -16.97 3.14
N GLN A 128 -0.95 -15.73 3.61
CA GLN A 128 -0.99 -15.43 5.05
C GLN A 128 -2.26 -15.99 5.69
N GLY A 129 -2.11 -16.63 6.85
CA GLY A 129 -3.22 -17.05 7.69
C GLY A 129 -3.79 -18.46 7.44
N GLY A 130 -3.33 -19.19 6.41
CA GLY A 130 -3.73 -20.57 6.15
C GLY A 130 -3.30 -21.55 7.25
N LYS A 131 -4.19 -22.49 7.63
CA LYS A 131 -3.87 -23.59 8.58
C LYS A 131 -3.20 -24.78 7.90
N PHE A 132 -3.40 -24.94 6.60
CA PHE A 132 -2.88 -26.04 5.80
C PHE A 132 -2.23 -25.48 4.54
N CYS A 133 -1.20 -26.17 4.06
CA CYS A 133 -0.58 -25.89 2.78
C CYS A 133 -1.56 -26.20 1.64
N SER A 134 -1.86 -25.21 0.80
CA SER A 134 -2.74 -25.38 -0.38
C SER A 134 -2.16 -26.31 -1.45
N TYR A 135 -0.87 -26.64 -1.38
CA TYR A 135 -0.16 -27.44 -2.38
C TYR A 135 0.09 -28.89 -1.95
N CYS A 136 0.53 -29.11 -0.71
CA CYS A 136 0.82 -30.46 -0.20
C CYS A 136 -0.11 -30.94 0.92
N GLY A 137 -1.04 -30.10 1.39
CA GLY A 137 -2.01 -30.45 2.43
C GLY A 137 -1.46 -30.51 3.85
N LYS A 138 -0.15 -30.27 4.05
CA LYS A 138 0.46 -30.33 5.38
C LYS A 138 0.00 -29.19 6.27
N GLU A 139 -0.26 -29.50 7.54
CA GLU A 139 -0.61 -28.50 8.54
C GLU A 139 0.56 -27.55 8.78
N ILE A 140 0.24 -26.25 8.81
CA ILE A 140 1.18 -25.18 9.09
C ILE A 140 1.00 -24.84 10.56
N LEU A 141 1.92 -25.31 11.39
CA LEU A 141 2.01 -24.87 12.78
C LEU A 141 2.29 -23.37 12.74
N LYS A 142 1.33 -22.57 13.19
CA LYS A 142 1.56 -21.16 13.45
C LYS A 142 2.43 -21.12 14.69
N ASP A 143 3.70 -20.74 14.53
CA ASP A 143 4.44 -20.21 15.66
C ASP A 143 3.68 -18.96 16.12
N GLU A 144 3.01 -19.06 17.25
CA GLU A 144 2.53 -17.91 18.00
C GLU A 144 3.77 -17.07 18.31
N GLU A 145 3.88 -15.90 17.68
CA GLU A 145 4.94 -14.93 17.96
C GLU A 145 4.91 -14.61 19.47
N VAL A 146 5.96 -15.03 20.17
CA VAL A 146 6.30 -14.61 21.54
C VAL A 146 6.73 -13.15 21.54
#